data_AF-A0A2E1ILT7-F1
#
_entry.id   AF-A0A2E1ILT7-F1
#
_cell.length_a   1.000
_cell.length_b   1.000
_cell.length_c   1.000
_cell.angle_alpha   90.00
_cell.angle_beta   90.00
_cell.angle_gamma   90.00
#
_symmetry.space_group_name_H-M   'P 1'
#
loop_
_entity.id
_entity.type
_entity.pdbx_description
1 polymer ?
#
loop_
_entity_poly.entity_id
_entity_poly.type
_entity_poly.pdbx_seq_one_letter_code
_entity_poly.pdbx_strand_id
1 'polypeptide(L)'
;MSRVSLLPMRRTLGWSIAACLLVTTVFAPSAAADTRKTFCHLNVKTPVLKKTQNSAKCQFSQFQGNAYVVMYPASRSPLEFQFPVAQQGLTYQRANYEEGVKFTTPFLTLKVFWADPGTDRKF
;
A
#
# COMPACT_ATOMS: atom_id res chain seq x y z
N MET A 1 48.80 57.04 27.76
CA MET A 1 49.05 56.13 28.92
C MET A 1 47.77 56.02 29.71
N SER A 2 47.27 54.80 29.87
CA SER A 2 46.62 54.27 31.10
C SER A 2 45.79 53.05 30.73
N ARG A 3 46.40 51.88 30.94
CA ARG A 3 45.73 50.59 31.02
C ARG A 3 44.94 50.57 32.33
N VAL A 4 43.71 50.07 32.30
CA VAL A 4 43.08 49.48 33.49
C VAL A 4 42.52 48.13 33.08
N SER A 5 43.27 47.09 33.46
CA SER A 5 42.82 45.71 33.48
C SER A 5 42.00 45.49 34.75
N LEU A 6 40.78 44.99 34.63
CA LEU A 6 40.04 44.34 35.72
C LEU A 6 39.20 43.17 35.16
N LEU A 7 39.79 41.98 35.23
CA LEU A 7 39.07 40.72 35.49
C LEU A 7 39.42 40.33 36.94
N PRO A 8 38.70 39.44 37.65
CA PRO A 8 37.49 38.70 37.29
C PRO A 8 36.39 38.76 38.38
N MET A 9 35.15 38.40 38.05
CA MET A 9 34.27 37.83 39.08
C MET A 9 33.51 36.64 38.52
N ARG A 10 34.07 35.47 38.80
CA ARG A 10 33.42 34.16 38.78
C ARG A 10 32.14 34.27 39.59
N ARG A 11 30.98 34.22 38.93
CA ARG A 11 29.74 33.74 39.52
C ARG A 11 29.36 32.45 38.82
N THR A 12 29.84 31.36 39.39
CA THR A 12 29.33 30.01 39.16
C THR A 12 27.88 29.97 39.60
N LEU A 13 26.95 30.10 38.65
CA LEU A 13 25.59 29.59 38.81
C LEU A 13 25.48 28.37 37.92
N GLY A 14 25.81 27.21 38.50
CA GLY A 14 25.61 25.93 37.86
C GLY A 14 24.12 25.70 37.69
N TRP A 15 23.64 25.78 36.46
CA TRP A 15 22.36 25.19 36.08
C TRP A 15 22.68 23.91 35.34
N SER A 16 22.77 22.82 36.11
CA SER A 16 22.71 21.47 35.59
C SER A 16 21.34 21.26 34.96
N ILE A 17 21.20 21.57 33.68
CA ILE A 17 20.04 21.14 32.91
C ILE A 17 20.36 19.72 32.46
N ALA A 18 19.81 18.77 33.22
CA ALA A 18 19.78 17.36 32.85
C ALA A 18 19.13 17.24 31.47
N ALA A 19 19.92 16.89 30.47
CA ALA A 19 19.41 16.50 29.16
C ALA A 19 18.75 15.11 29.31
N CYS A 20 17.45 15.10 29.63
CA CYS A 20 16.63 13.91 29.45
C CYS A 20 16.58 13.61 27.95
N LEU A 21 17.43 12.68 27.51
CA LEU A 21 17.28 11.97 26.26
C LEU A 21 15.95 11.21 26.30
N LEU A 22 14.89 11.85 25.82
CA LEU A 22 13.63 11.19 25.50
C LEU A 22 13.91 10.20 24.36
N VAL A 23 14.15 8.94 24.73
CA VAL A 23 14.09 7.83 23.79
C VAL A 23 12.62 7.65 23.43
N THR A 24 12.14 8.39 22.43
CA THR A 24 10.87 8.08 21.79
C THR A 24 11.09 6.80 20.99
N THR A 25 10.77 5.65 21.61
CA THR A 25 10.48 4.43 20.86
C THR A 25 9.27 4.74 20.00
N VAL A 26 9.51 5.16 18.76
CA VAL A 26 8.48 5.24 17.73
C VAL A 26 8.08 3.80 17.45
N PHE A 27 7.13 3.29 18.23
CA PHE A 27 6.30 2.17 17.82
C PHE A 27 5.48 2.66 16.63
N ALA A 28 6.11 2.67 15.45
CA ALA A 28 5.36 2.74 14.22
C ALA A 28 4.43 1.52 14.24
N PRO A 29 3.10 1.70 14.22
CA PRO A 29 2.21 0.55 14.09
C PRO A 29 2.68 -0.20 12.84
N SER A 30 2.94 -1.50 12.98
CA SER A 30 3.12 -2.34 11.80
C SER A 30 1.86 -2.13 10.97
N ALA A 31 2.00 -1.46 9.83
CA ALA A 31 0.84 -1.09 9.03
C ALA A 31 0.15 -2.39 8.65
N ALA A 32 -1.01 -2.69 9.24
CA ALA A 32 -1.73 -3.90 8.91
C ALA A 32 -2.00 -3.88 7.39
N ALA A 33 -1.90 -5.04 6.74
CA ALA A 33 -2.21 -5.12 5.32
C ALA A 33 -3.65 -4.62 5.11
N ASP A 34 -3.81 -3.54 4.36
CA ASP A 34 -5.12 -2.94 4.09
C ASP A 34 -5.93 -3.93 3.27
N THR A 35 -6.91 -4.56 3.93
CA THR A 35 -7.66 -5.70 3.40
C THR A 35 -9.13 -5.34 3.33
N ARG A 36 -9.71 -5.45 2.13
CA ARG A 36 -11.09 -5.04 1.84
C ARG A 36 -11.81 -6.08 0.99
N LYS A 37 -13.10 -6.28 1.29
CA LYS A 37 -14.03 -7.01 0.42
C LYS A 37 -14.43 -6.13 -0.76
N THR A 38 -14.26 -6.64 -1.97
CA THR A 38 -14.37 -5.91 -3.23
C THR A 38 -15.08 -6.76 -4.28
N PHE A 39 -15.23 -6.22 -5.49
CA PHE A 39 -15.69 -6.96 -6.65
C PHE A 39 -14.56 -7.00 -7.69
N CYS A 40 -14.39 -8.11 -8.41
CA CYS A 40 -13.44 -8.17 -9.52
C CYS A 40 -14.06 -8.62 -10.81
N HIS A 41 -13.41 -8.24 -11.90
CA HIS A 41 -13.67 -8.76 -13.22
C HIS A 41 -12.35 -9.20 -13.85
N LEU A 42 -12.29 -10.48 -14.22
CA LEU A 42 -11.14 -11.11 -14.85
C LEU A 42 -11.37 -11.28 -16.34
N ASN A 43 -10.57 -10.56 -17.14
CA ASN A 43 -10.51 -10.74 -18.59
C ASN A 43 -9.21 -11.46 -18.97
N VAL A 44 -9.33 -12.69 -19.44
CA VAL A 44 -8.19 -13.51 -19.85
C VAL A 44 -8.05 -13.47 -21.37
N LYS A 45 -6.84 -13.23 -21.87
CA LYS A 45 -6.52 -13.31 -23.30
C LYS A 45 -6.20 -14.73 -23.75
N THR A 46 -5.76 -15.59 -22.84
CA THR A 46 -5.40 -16.98 -23.12
C THR A 46 -6.62 -17.91 -23.02
N PRO A 47 -6.68 -18.99 -23.81
CA PRO A 47 -7.80 -19.94 -23.76
C PRO A 47 -7.80 -20.81 -22.49
N VAL A 48 -6.71 -20.80 -21.71
CA VAL A 48 -6.50 -21.68 -20.56
C VAL A 48 -7.34 -21.26 -19.34
N LEU A 49 -7.60 -19.95 -19.18
CA LEU A 49 -8.45 -19.44 -18.09
C LEU A 49 -9.73 -18.84 -18.68
N LYS A 50 -10.89 -19.30 -18.18
CA LYS A 50 -12.18 -18.76 -18.62
C LYS A 50 -12.39 -17.36 -18.03
N LYS A 51 -12.79 -16.42 -18.88
CA LYS A 51 -13.22 -15.07 -18.50
C LYS A 51 -14.39 -15.13 -17.52
N THR A 52 -14.44 -14.20 -16.58
CA THR A 52 -15.65 -14.02 -15.76
C THR A 52 -16.69 -13.25 -16.56
N GLN A 53 -17.87 -13.84 -16.79
CA GLN A 53 -18.98 -13.12 -17.46
C GLN A 53 -19.58 -12.01 -16.60
N ASN A 54 -19.52 -12.14 -15.27
CA ASN A 54 -20.02 -11.17 -14.29
C ASN A 54 -18.91 -10.79 -13.29
N SER A 55 -19.09 -9.67 -12.58
CA SER A 55 -18.26 -9.34 -11.44
C SER A 55 -18.35 -10.47 -10.40
N ALA A 56 -17.20 -10.90 -9.89
CA ALA A 56 -17.10 -11.87 -8.81
C ALA A 56 -16.77 -11.14 -7.50
N LYS A 57 -17.23 -11.68 -6.37
CA LYS A 57 -16.78 -11.19 -5.06
C LYS A 57 -15.29 -11.48 -4.91
N CYS A 58 -14.59 -10.55 -4.27
CA CYS A 58 -13.16 -10.64 -4.06
C CYS A 58 -12.73 -10.14 -2.68
N GLN A 59 -11.53 -10.54 -2.30
CA GLN A 59 -10.75 -9.89 -1.26
C GLN A 59 -9.52 -9.26 -1.90
N PHE A 60 -9.34 -7.97 -1.66
CA PHE A 60 -8.13 -7.23 -2.00
C PHE A 60 -7.35 -6.98 -0.73
N SER A 61 -6.04 -7.22 -0.75
CA SER A 61 -5.14 -6.89 0.36
C SER A 61 -3.90 -6.20 -0.20
N GLN A 62 -3.43 -5.15 0.46
CA GLN A 62 -2.16 -4.52 0.11
C GLN A 62 -1.28 -4.20 1.32
N PHE A 63 0.02 -4.42 1.16
CA PHE A 63 1.02 -4.09 2.17
C PHE A 63 2.36 -3.73 1.51
N GLN A 64 2.91 -2.58 1.89
CA GLN A 64 4.18 -2.06 1.35
C GLN A 64 4.23 -2.07 -0.19
N GLY A 65 3.12 -1.71 -0.84
CA GLY A 65 2.99 -1.67 -2.29
C GLY A 65 2.70 -3.02 -2.97
N ASN A 66 2.90 -4.14 -2.29
CA ASN A 66 2.48 -5.46 -2.78
C ASN A 66 0.96 -5.58 -2.69
N ALA A 67 0.34 -6.15 -3.72
CA ALA A 67 -1.09 -6.40 -3.73
C ALA A 67 -1.42 -7.88 -3.94
N TYR A 68 -2.44 -8.33 -3.24
CA TYR A 68 -2.96 -9.70 -3.28
C TYR A 68 -4.46 -9.63 -3.56
N VAL A 69 -4.92 -10.42 -4.52
CA VAL A 69 -6.34 -10.50 -4.88
C VAL A 69 -6.79 -11.94 -4.87
N VAL A 70 -7.78 -12.24 -4.05
CA VAL A 70 -8.47 -13.54 -4.06
C VAL A 70 -9.86 -13.33 -4.64
N MET A 71 -10.12 -13.92 -5.80
CA MET A 71 -11.40 -13.87 -6.48
C MET A 71 -12.19 -15.15 -6.18
N TYR A 72 -13.48 -15.02 -5.91
CA TYR A 72 -14.39 -16.14 -5.59
C TYR A 72 -15.47 -16.28 -6.67
N PRO A 73 -15.21 -17.00 -7.77
CA PRO A 73 -16.21 -17.26 -8.80
C PRO A 73 -17.29 -18.21 -8.27
N ALA A 74 -18.55 -18.02 -8.67
CA ALA A 74 -19.67 -18.81 -8.16
C ALA A 74 -19.60 -20.32 -8.46
N SER A 75 -18.89 -20.72 -9.51
CA SER A 75 -18.88 -22.11 -10.01
C SER A 75 -17.49 -22.73 -10.06
N ARG A 76 -16.49 -22.15 -9.37
CA ARG A 76 -15.08 -22.58 -9.41
C ARG A 76 -14.39 -22.37 -8.07
N SER A 77 -13.24 -23.01 -7.91
CA SER A 77 -12.32 -22.71 -6.81
C SER A 77 -11.88 -21.23 -6.83
N PRO A 78 -11.49 -20.67 -5.68
CA PRO A 78 -10.91 -19.33 -5.61
C PRO A 78 -9.70 -19.20 -6.55
N LEU A 79 -9.55 -18.04 -7.17
CA LEU A 79 -8.38 -17.68 -7.96
C LEU A 79 -7.57 -16.64 -7.21
N GLU A 80 -6.28 -16.92 -7.04
CA GLU A 80 -5.36 -16.05 -6.32
C GLU A 80 -4.41 -15.35 -7.31
N PHE A 81 -4.24 -14.06 -7.10
CA PHE A 81 -3.36 -13.22 -7.89
C PHE A 81 -2.43 -12.45 -6.97
N GLN A 82 -1.14 -12.47 -7.29
CA GLN A 82 -0.10 -11.75 -6.55
C GLN A 82 0.53 -10.72 -7.47
N PHE A 83 0.62 -9.50 -6.98
CA PHE A 83 1.20 -8.36 -7.68
C PHE A 83 2.28 -7.74 -6.78
N PRO A 84 3.46 -8.37 -6.72
CA PRO A 84 4.58 -7.84 -5.93
C PRO A 84 5.07 -6.53 -6.56
N VAL A 85 5.39 -5.54 -5.73
CA VAL A 85 5.79 -4.20 -6.20
C VAL A 85 7.05 -4.24 -7.05
N ALA A 86 7.98 -5.13 -6.71
CA ALA A 86 9.24 -5.34 -7.45
C ALA A 86 9.05 -5.82 -8.89
N GLN A 87 7.85 -6.29 -9.25
CA GLN A 87 7.53 -6.80 -10.59
C GLN A 87 6.66 -5.83 -11.42
N GLN A 88 6.26 -4.70 -10.84
CA GLN A 88 5.53 -3.66 -11.55
C GLN A 88 6.42 -3.05 -12.64
N GLY A 89 5.89 -2.91 -13.85
CA GLY A 89 6.65 -2.48 -15.02
C GLY A 89 7.37 -3.61 -15.77
N LEU A 90 7.61 -4.75 -15.10
CA LEU A 90 8.31 -5.90 -15.67
C LEU A 90 7.33 -6.95 -16.19
N THR A 91 6.49 -7.49 -15.30
CA THR A 91 5.56 -8.58 -15.63
C THR A 91 4.10 -8.13 -15.64
N TYR A 92 3.81 -6.97 -15.05
CA TYR A 92 2.48 -6.37 -15.07
C TYR A 92 2.53 -4.85 -14.93
N GLN A 93 1.44 -4.19 -15.31
CA GLN A 93 1.17 -2.78 -15.07
C GLN A 93 0.04 -2.62 -14.05
N ARG A 94 0.16 -1.62 -13.17
CA ARG A 94 -0.86 -1.23 -12.20
C ARG A 94 -1.34 0.18 -12.53
N ALA A 95 -2.65 0.38 -12.56
CA ALA A 95 -3.27 1.69 -12.62
C ALA A 95 -4.31 1.80 -11.51
N ASN A 96 -4.22 2.85 -10.70
CA ASN A 96 -5.16 3.13 -9.62
C ASN A 96 -6.18 4.18 -10.10
N TYR A 97 -7.43 3.98 -9.73
CA TYR A 97 -8.58 4.81 -10.06
C TYR A 97 -9.33 5.10 -8.77
N GLU A 98 -10.15 6.16 -8.77
CA GLU A 98 -11.04 6.44 -7.64
C GLU A 98 -11.97 5.24 -7.36
N GLU A 99 -12.48 4.62 -8.42
CA GLU A 99 -13.43 3.50 -8.38
C GLU A 99 -12.79 2.14 -8.07
N GLY A 100 -11.46 2.02 -8.20
CA GLY A 100 -10.81 0.71 -8.20
C GLY A 100 -9.34 0.66 -8.60
N VAL A 101 -8.84 -0.55 -8.87
CA VAL A 101 -7.46 -0.79 -9.34
C VAL A 101 -7.49 -1.76 -10.52
N LYS A 102 -6.66 -1.49 -11.52
CA LYS A 102 -6.46 -2.33 -12.70
C LYS A 102 -5.06 -2.92 -12.71
N PHE A 103 -4.97 -4.23 -12.81
CA PHE A 103 -3.74 -4.97 -13.06
C PHE A 103 -3.77 -5.55 -14.47
N THR A 104 -2.72 -5.30 -15.25
CA THR A 104 -2.61 -5.79 -16.63
C THR A 104 -1.32 -6.57 -16.79
N THR A 105 -1.42 -7.84 -17.18
CA THR A 105 -0.29 -8.68 -17.59
C THR A 105 -0.36 -8.94 -19.10
N PRO A 106 0.65 -9.57 -19.71
CA PRO A 106 0.55 -10.04 -21.09
C PRO A 106 -0.65 -10.98 -21.34
N PHE A 107 -1.08 -11.72 -20.32
CA PHE A 107 -2.05 -12.81 -20.46
C PHE A 107 -3.45 -12.47 -19.94
N LEU A 108 -3.57 -11.51 -19.02
CA LEU A 108 -4.85 -11.17 -18.41
C LEU A 108 -4.94 -9.70 -17.99
N THR A 109 -6.16 -9.27 -17.74
CA THR A 109 -6.47 -8.01 -17.07
C THR A 109 -7.39 -8.33 -15.90
N LEU A 110 -6.96 -7.97 -14.70
CA LEU A 110 -7.75 -8.06 -13.48
C LEU A 110 -8.16 -6.66 -13.04
N LYS A 111 -9.45 -6.46 -12.93
CA LYS A 111 -10.09 -5.21 -12.54
C LYS A 111 -10.69 -5.41 -11.15
N VAL A 112 -10.29 -4.60 -10.17
CA VAL A 112 -10.81 -4.62 -8.79
C VAL A 112 -11.62 -3.34 -8.59
N PHE A 113 -12.83 -3.46 -8.08
CA PHE A 113 -13.77 -2.37 -7.85
C PHE A 113 -14.10 -2.26 -6.36
N TRP A 114 -14.14 -1.04 -5.84
CA TRP A 114 -14.44 -0.77 -4.43
C TRP A 114 -15.91 -0.93 -4.07
N ALA A 115 -16.80 -0.82 -5.06
CA ALA A 115 -18.23 -1.07 -5.00
C ALA A 115 -18.64 -2.05 -6.12
N ASP A 116 -19.88 -2.55 -6.09
CA ASP A 116 -20.38 -3.42 -7.16
C ASP A 116 -20.53 -2.61 -8.46
N PRO A 117 -19.80 -2.93 -9.54
CA PRO A 117 -19.89 -2.20 -10.80
C PRO A 117 -21.20 -2.47 -11.57
N GLY A 118 -22.00 -3.47 -11.15
CA GLY A 118 -23.18 -3.89 -11.90
C GLY A 118 -22.83 -4.25 -13.36
N THR A 119 -23.47 -3.58 -14.31
CA THR A 119 -23.19 -3.73 -15.75
C THR A 119 -22.12 -2.76 -16.27
N ASP A 120 -21.83 -1.67 -15.57
CA ASP A 120 -20.83 -0.69 -16.00
C ASP A 120 -19.45 -1.05 -15.46
N ARG A 121 -18.65 -1.70 -16.32
CA ARG A 121 -17.31 -2.21 -15.99
C ARG A 121 -16.19 -1.31 -16.54
N LYS A 122 -16.51 -0.03 -16.76
CA LYS A 122 -15.58 0.98 -17.26
C LYS A 122 -14.49 1.31 -16.24
N PHE A 123 -13.44 1.94 -16.77
CA PHE A 123 -12.22 2.39 -16.11
C PHE A 123 -11.90 3.78 -16.60
#